data_AF-A0A920B528-F1
#
_entry.id   AF-A0A920B528-F1
#
_cell.length_a   1.000
_cell.length_b   1.000
_cell.length_c   1.000
_cell.angle_alpha   90.00
_cell.angle_beta   90.00
_cell.angle_gamma   90.00
#
_symmetry.space_group_name_H-M   'P 1'
#
loop_
_entity.id
_entity.type
_entity.pdbx_description
1 polymer ?
#
loop_
_entity_poly.entity_id
_entity_poly.type
_entity_poly.pdbx_seq_one_letter_code
_entity_poly.pdbx_strand_id
1 'polypeptide(L)'
;MTLQAISKGFEYYKKFGLNFTIKILPLIFLFGFLASVGSSSSLSDGISNFDIFLLLINNFLISPLLTIIAIFIANDLIENNNRDVLVYYAISWQFLLKVLILSLISTLCIGIGLLLFVVPGILIAGLLLFVNYFAILENKSVLDSLNLSWEK
;
A
#
# COMPACT_ATOMS: atom_id res chain seq x y z
N MET A 1 -0.48 -11.14 24.83
CA MET A 1 0.19 -9.96 24.22
C MET A 1 -0.46 -9.50 22.92
N THR A 2 -0.98 -10.39 22.07
CA THR A 2 -1.66 -10.04 20.80
C THR A 2 -2.92 -9.18 20.98
N LEU A 3 -3.75 -9.47 21.98
CA LEU A 3 -5.02 -8.75 22.20
C LEU A 3 -4.82 -7.28 22.63
N GLN A 4 -3.77 -6.98 23.40
CA GLN A 4 -3.41 -5.61 23.76
C GLN A 4 -2.88 -4.81 22.56
N ALA A 5 -2.12 -5.45 21.67
CA ALA A 5 -1.66 -4.81 20.44
C ALA A 5 -2.84 -4.48 19.51
N ILE A 6 -3.79 -5.40 19.36
CA ILE A 6 -5.02 -5.19 18.60
C ILE A 6 -5.85 -4.06 19.21
N SER A 7 -6.04 -4.06 20.54
CA SER A 7 -6.76 -2.99 21.25
C SER A 7 -6.12 -1.62 21.03
N LYS A 8 -4.79 -1.52 21.13
CA LYS A 8 -4.07 -0.27 20.85
C LYS A 8 -4.24 0.16 19.41
N GLY A 9 -4.18 -0.77 18.45
CA GLY A 9 -4.45 -0.48 17.04
C GLY A 9 -5.83 0.17 16.83
N PHE A 10 -6.86 -0.35 17.48
CA PHE A 10 -8.21 0.23 17.46
C PHE A 10 -8.27 1.62 18.12
N GLU A 11 -7.56 1.86 19.21
CA GLU A 11 -7.47 3.20 19.83
C GLU A 11 -6.81 4.21 18.89
N TYR A 12 -5.71 3.84 18.24
CA TYR A 12 -5.05 4.68 17.24
C TYR A 12 -5.96 4.95 16.04
N TYR A 13 -6.65 3.94 15.52
CA TYR A 13 -7.62 4.12 14.44
C TYR A 13 -8.76 5.05 14.86
N LYS A 14 -9.30 4.91 16.07
CA LYS A 14 -10.37 5.78 16.57
C LYS A 14 -9.90 7.23 16.72
N LYS A 15 -8.64 7.44 17.10
CA LYS A 15 -8.06 8.79 17.31
C LYS A 15 -7.67 9.49 16.02
N PHE A 16 -7.06 8.78 15.07
CA PHE A 16 -6.46 9.37 13.87
C PHE A 16 -7.19 9.00 12.57
N GLY A 17 -8.04 7.97 12.57
CA GLY A 17 -8.66 7.41 11.37
C GLY A 17 -9.56 8.39 10.61
N LEU A 18 -10.23 9.30 11.32
CA LEU A 18 -11.08 10.32 10.68
C LEU A 18 -10.23 11.35 9.91
N ASN A 19 -9.16 11.86 10.55
CA ASN A 19 -8.21 12.77 9.91
C ASN A 19 -7.45 12.11 8.76
N PHE A 20 -7.06 10.85 8.92
CA PHE A 20 -6.46 10.03 7.86
C PHE A 20 -7.39 9.93 6.66
N THR A 21 -8.65 9.57 6.89
CA THR A 21 -9.65 9.42 5.85
C THR A 21 -9.84 10.73 5.09
N ILE A 22 -10.01 11.86 5.79
CA ILE A 22 -10.18 13.17 5.15
C ILE A 22 -8.97 13.55 4.29
N LYS A 23 -7.74 13.32 4.77
CA LYS A 23 -6.52 13.65 4.02
C LYS A 23 -6.32 12.78 2.78
N ILE A 24 -6.71 11.50 2.83
CA ILE A 24 -6.50 10.56 1.73
C ILE A 24 -7.68 10.48 0.75
N LEU A 25 -8.89 10.87 1.16
CA LEU A 25 -10.11 10.79 0.35
C LEU A 25 -10.02 11.52 -0.99
N PRO A 26 -9.50 12.76 -1.11
CA PRO A 26 -9.38 13.42 -2.40
C PRO A 26 -8.51 12.62 -3.38
N LEU A 27 -7.49 11.96 -2.84
CA LEU A 27 -6.53 11.18 -3.60
C LEU A 27 -7.15 9.86 -4.08
N ILE A 28 -7.86 9.16 -3.19
CA ILE A 28 -8.61 7.95 -3.53
C ILE A 28 -9.71 8.27 -4.54
N PHE A 29 -10.38 9.41 -4.41
CA PHE A 29 -11.40 9.81 -5.37
C PHE A 29 -10.80 10.08 -6.75
N LEU A 30 -9.69 10.82 -6.83
CA LEU A 30 -9.00 11.10 -8.09
C LEU A 30 -8.52 9.80 -8.77
N PHE A 31 -7.82 8.95 -8.05
CA PHE A 31 -7.27 7.71 -8.59
C PHE A 31 -8.33 6.63 -8.83
N GLY A 32 -9.33 6.53 -7.95
CA GLY A 32 -10.47 5.63 -8.09
C GLY A 32 -11.33 6.00 -9.29
N PHE A 33 -11.53 7.30 -9.54
CA PHE A 33 -12.19 7.77 -10.75
C PHE A 33 -11.42 7.35 -12.01
N LEU A 34 -10.11 7.57 -12.06
CA LEU A 34 -9.26 7.12 -13.18
C LEU A 34 -9.33 5.61 -13.41
N ALA A 35 -9.32 4.81 -12.34
CA ALA A 35 -9.44 3.35 -12.43
C ALA A 35 -10.83 2.91 -12.95
N SER A 36 -11.90 3.60 -12.54
CA SER A 36 -13.26 3.29 -12.97
C SER A 36 -13.51 3.59 -14.45
N VAL A 37 -12.93 4.68 -14.96
CA VAL A 37 -13.02 5.06 -16.38
C VAL A 37 -12.42 3.96 -17.26
N GLY A 38 -11.24 3.43 -16.90
CA GLY A 38 -10.60 2.35 -17.65
C GLY A 38 -11.29 0.99 -17.55
N SER A 39 -12.22 0.82 -16.61
CA SER A 39 -12.98 -0.43 -16.44
C SER A 39 -14.32 -0.39 -17.19
N SER A 40 -14.90 0.79 -17.39
CA SER A 40 -16.22 0.99 -18.02
C SER A 40 -16.25 0.72 -19.53
N SER A 41 -15.10 0.76 -20.21
CA SER A 41 -14.91 0.44 -21.62
C SER A 41 -14.97 -1.05 -21.95
N SER A 42 -14.90 -1.93 -20.93
CA SER A 42 -14.83 -3.39 -21.09
C SER A 42 -16.17 -4.11 -21.34
N LEU A 43 -17.28 -3.38 -21.42
CA LEU A 43 -18.64 -3.96 -21.40
C LEU A 43 -19.27 -4.26 -22.76
N SER A 44 -18.70 -3.85 -23.90
CA SER A 44 -19.32 -4.13 -25.22
C SER A 44 -18.40 -4.68 -26.31
N ASP A 45 -17.10 -4.40 -26.28
CA ASP A 45 -16.13 -4.90 -27.26
C ASP A 45 -14.88 -5.35 -26.50
N GLY A 46 -14.19 -6.39 -26.97
CA GLY A 46 -13.09 -7.03 -26.25
C GLY A 46 -12.05 -6.04 -25.69
N ILE A 47 -11.30 -6.47 -24.67
CA ILE A 47 -10.31 -5.64 -23.95
C ILE A 47 -9.43 -4.88 -24.95
N SER A 48 -9.54 -3.56 -24.96
CA SER A 48 -8.76 -2.72 -25.86
C SER A 48 -7.34 -2.53 -25.33
N ASN A 49 -6.39 -2.21 -26.21
CA ASN A 49 -5.02 -1.88 -25.80
C ASN A 49 -4.97 -0.70 -24.81
N PHE A 50 -5.95 0.21 -24.89
CA PHE A 50 -6.07 1.35 -23.99
C PHE A 50 -6.49 0.92 -22.58
N ASP A 51 -7.38 -0.08 -22.46
CA ASP A 51 -7.80 -0.63 -21.17
C ASP A 51 -6.64 -1.35 -20.48
N ILE A 52 -5.85 -2.12 -21.25
CA ILE A 52 -4.63 -2.75 -20.75
C ILE A 52 -3.64 -1.69 -20.25
N PHE A 53 -3.45 -0.61 -21.02
CA PHE A 53 -2.57 0.48 -20.62
C PHE A 53 -3.02 1.14 -19.31
N LEU A 54 -4.31 1.45 -19.17
CA LEU A 54 -4.87 2.02 -17.94
C LEU A 54 -4.74 1.06 -16.75
N LEU A 55 -4.94 -0.24 -16.97
CA LEU A 55 -4.77 -1.27 -15.94
C LEU A 55 -3.32 -1.32 -15.47
N LEU A 56 -2.34 -1.26 -16.37
CA LEU A 56 -0.92 -1.24 -16.04
C LEU A 56 -0.55 0.03 -15.25
N ILE A 57 -1.00 1.21 -15.68
CA ILE A 57 -0.79 2.47 -14.95
C ILE A 57 -1.37 2.36 -13.53
N ASN A 58 -2.58 1.82 -13.40
CA ASN A 58 -3.24 1.70 -12.11
C ASN A 58 -2.47 0.77 -11.14
N ASN A 59 -2.06 -0.39 -11.61
CA ASN A 59 -1.42 -1.40 -10.76
C ASN A 59 0.06 -1.11 -10.48
N PHE A 60 0.81 -0.58 -11.45
CA PHE A 60 2.26 -0.40 -11.31
C PHE A 60 2.67 1.01 -10.85
N LEU A 61 1.85 2.04 -11.06
CA LEU A 61 2.15 3.41 -10.63
C LEU A 61 1.22 3.85 -9.50
N ILE A 62 -0.09 3.86 -9.76
CA ILE A 62 -1.06 4.49 -8.86
C ILE A 62 -1.16 3.75 -7.52
N SER A 63 -1.26 2.43 -7.53
CA SER A 63 -1.40 1.61 -6.32
C SER A 63 -0.17 1.69 -5.38
N PRO A 64 1.08 1.54 -5.86
CA PRO A 64 2.27 1.75 -5.03
C PRO A 64 2.37 3.18 -4.49
N LEU A 65 2.07 4.20 -5.30
CA LEU A 65 2.09 5.59 -4.86
C LEU A 65 1.07 5.86 -3.75
N LEU A 66 -0.16 5.36 -3.90
CA LEU A 66 -1.19 5.43 -2.85
C LEU A 66 -0.73 4.77 -1.56
N THR A 67 -0.07 3.61 -1.66
CA THR A 67 0.47 2.89 -0.50
C THR A 67 1.54 3.72 0.23
N ILE A 68 2.45 4.35 -0.52
CA ILE A 68 3.51 5.20 0.06
C ILE A 68 2.90 6.43 0.74
N ILE A 69 1.99 7.11 0.06
CA ILE A 69 1.33 8.30 0.60
C ILE A 69 0.51 7.96 1.85
N ALA A 70 -0.20 6.83 1.85
CA ALA A 70 -0.94 6.34 3.01
C ALA A 70 -0.02 6.13 4.21
N ILE A 71 1.14 5.49 4.02
CA ILE A 71 2.11 5.25 5.10
C ILE A 71 2.67 6.57 5.64
N PHE A 72 3.00 7.54 4.78
CA PHE A 72 3.47 8.84 5.22
C PHE A 72 2.40 9.65 5.95
N ILE A 73 1.16 9.69 5.45
CA ILE A 73 0.06 10.40 6.12
C ILE A 73 -0.21 9.76 7.49
N ALA A 74 -0.20 8.44 7.58
CA ALA A 74 -0.38 7.73 8.85
C ALA A 74 0.73 8.08 9.85
N ASN A 75 2.01 8.07 9.41
CA ASN A 75 3.13 8.43 10.26
C ASN A 75 3.07 9.89 10.74
N ASP A 76 2.82 10.83 9.82
CA ASP A 76 2.76 12.25 10.14
C ASP A 76 1.60 12.60 11.07
N LEU A 77 0.46 11.90 10.95
CA LEU A 77 -0.66 12.04 11.90
C LEU A 77 -0.28 11.58 13.31
N ILE A 78 0.52 10.51 13.44
CA ILE A 78 1.00 10.01 14.74
C ILE A 78 2.04 10.98 15.33
N GLU A 79 2.94 11.50 14.51
CA GLU A 79 4.01 12.42 14.92
C GLU A 79 3.56 13.89 15.04
N ASN A 80 2.29 14.23 14.75
CA ASN A 80 1.77 15.59 14.64
C ASN A 80 2.56 16.49 13.66
N ASN A 81 3.07 15.90 12.58
CA ASN A 81 3.75 16.63 11.53
C ASN A 81 2.73 17.05 10.45
N ASN A 82 2.66 18.34 10.13
CA ASN A 82 1.74 18.87 9.13
C ASN A 82 2.51 19.22 7.85
N ARG A 83 2.91 18.19 7.11
CA ARG A 83 3.47 18.39 5.76
C ARG A 83 2.35 18.63 4.75
N ASP A 84 2.64 19.45 3.74
CA ASP A 84 1.74 19.68 2.63
C ASP A 84 1.55 18.43 1.77
N VAL A 85 0.36 18.30 1.18
CA VAL A 85 -0.02 17.13 0.36
C VAL A 85 0.94 16.93 -0.82
N LEU A 86 1.46 18.02 -1.38
CA LEU A 86 2.43 18.01 -2.47
C LEU A 86 3.79 17.43 -2.06
N VAL A 87 4.18 17.60 -0.79
CA VAL A 87 5.45 17.06 -0.26
C VAL A 87 5.38 15.54 -0.19
N TYR A 88 4.23 14.98 0.19
CA TYR A 88 4.04 13.53 0.14
C TYR A 88 4.18 12.99 -1.28
N TYR A 89 3.63 13.68 -2.28
CA TYR A 89 3.74 13.27 -3.68
C TYR A 89 5.20 13.27 -4.17
N ALA A 90 5.95 14.34 -3.88
CA ALA A 90 7.35 14.47 -4.29
C ALA A 90 8.24 13.38 -3.68
N ILE A 91 8.06 13.09 -2.39
CA ILE A 91 8.84 12.06 -1.69
C ILE A 91 8.45 10.65 -2.19
N SER A 92 7.17 10.43 -2.47
CA SER A 92 6.67 9.11 -2.87
C SER A 92 7.32 8.57 -4.15
N TRP A 93 7.71 9.46 -5.08
CA TRP A 93 8.37 9.05 -6.31
C TRP A 93 9.72 8.36 -6.08
N GLN A 94 10.42 8.69 -4.99
CA GLN A 94 11.72 8.10 -4.64
C GLN A 94 11.60 6.64 -4.20
N PHE A 95 10.46 6.28 -3.59
CA PHE A 95 10.22 4.95 -3.04
C PHE A 95 9.46 4.02 -3.98
N LEU A 96 8.97 4.54 -5.11
CA LEU A 96 8.09 3.82 -6.04
C LEU A 96 8.67 2.47 -6.46
N LEU A 97 9.90 2.44 -6.96
CA LEU A 97 10.54 1.19 -7.41
C LEU A 97 10.73 0.19 -6.26
N LYS A 98 11.12 0.67 -5.07
CA LYS A 98 11.31 -0.20 -3.90
C LYS A 98 9.98 -0.88 -3.51
N VAL A 99 8.92 -0.11 -3.39
CA VAL A 99 7.59 -0.61 -2.99
C VAL A 99 6.97 -1.50 -4.07
N LEU A 100 7.19 -1.19 -5.35
CA LEU A 100 6.74 -2.03 -6.46
C LEU A 100 7.39 -3.41 -6.39
N ILE A 101 8.72 -3.48 -6.23
CA ILE A 101 9.45 -4.76 -6.10
C ILE A 101 8.98 -5.53 -4.87
N LEU A 102 8.85 -4.87 -3.72
CA LEU A 102 8.38 -5.50 -2.49
C LEU A 102 6.95 -6.02 -2.60
N SER A 103 6.08 -5.27 -3.28
CA SER A 103 4.69 -5.68 -3.51
C SER A 103 4.62 -6.90 -4.43
N LEU A 104 5.45 -6.96 -5.48
CA LEU A 104 5.55 -8.14 -6.35
C LEU A 104 6.05 -9.38 -5.60
N ILE A 105 7.14 -9.25 -4.84
CA ILE A 105 7.69 -10.34 -4.02
C ILE A 105 6.64 -10.82 -3.03
N SER A 106 6.00 -9.89 -2.32
CA SER A 106 5.00 -10.24 -1.30
C SER A 106 3.79 -10.94 -1.91
N THR A 107 3.30 -10.45 -3.05
CA THR A 107 2.15 -11.06 -3.73
C THR A 107 2.48 -12.47 -4.23
N LEU A 108 3.70 -12.70 -4.74
CA LEU A 108 4.15 -14.03 -5.12
C LEU A 108 4.29 -14.96 -3.91
N CYS A 109 4.92 -14.51 -2.83
CA CYS A 109 5.07 -15.31 -1.61
C CYS A 109 3.72 -15.69 -0.98
N ILE A 110 2.78 -14.73 -0.89
CA ILE A 110 1.43 -14.96 -0.38
C ILE A 110 0.66 -15.87 -1.33
N GLY A 111 0.73 -15.63 -2.64
CA GLY A 111 0.05 -16.44 -3.66
C GLY A 111 0.51 -17.90 -3.65
N ILE A 112 1.82 -18.12 -3.64
CA ILE A 112 2.42 -19.46 -3.52
C ILE A 112 2.04 -20.09 -2.17
N GLY A 113 2.09 -19.31 -1.09
CA GLY A 113 1.71 -19.75 0.24
C GLY A 113 0.28 -20.26 0.27
N LEU A 114 -0.67 -19.49 -0.25
CA LEU A 114 -2.09 -19.85 -0.33
C LEU A 114 -2.35 -21.04 -1.25
N LEU A 115 -1.63 -21.14 -2.38
CA LEU A 115 -1.71 -22.28 -3.30
C LEU A 115 -1.22 -23.59 -2.68
N LEU A 116 -0.16 -23.53 -1.88
CA LEU A 116 0.35 -24.69 -1.14
C LEU A 116 -0.61 -25.07 -0.01
N PHE A 117 -0.96 -24.12 0.87
CA PHE A 117 -1.97 -24.28 1.92
C PHE A 117 -2.50 -22.91 2.40
N VAL A 118 -3.81 -22.82 2.66
CA VAL A 118 -4.46 -21.56 3.10
C VAL A 118 -3.81 -20.95 4.36
N VAL A 119 -3.49 -21.79 5.35
CA VAL A 119 -2.92 -21.33 6.64
C VAL A 119 -1.54 -20.67 6.50
N PRO A 120 -0.51 -21.30 5.88
CA PRO A 120 0.77 -20.65 5.69
C PRO A 120 0.69 -19.43 4.78
N GLY A 121 -0.21 -19.39 3.79
CA GLY A 121 -0.45 -18.17 3.02
C GLY A 121 -0.90 -16.99 3.89
N ILE A 122 -1.81 -17.21 4.85
CA ILE A 122 -2.25 -16.19 5.80
C ILE A 122 -1.11 -15.78 6.74
N LEU A 123 -0.29 -16.74 7.21
CA LEU A 123 0.87 -16.43 8.06
C LEU A 123 1.90 -15.56 7.33
N ILE A 124 2.21 -15.89 6.08
CA ILE A 124 3.12 -15.11 5.23
C ILE A 124 2.56 -13.71 4.99
N ALA A 125 1.24 -13.57 4.78
CA ALA A 125 0.61 -12.26 4.64
C ALA A 125 0.74 -11.41 5.91
N GLY A 126 0.61 -12.03 7.09
CA GLY A 126 0.83 -11.36 8.37
C GLY A 126 2.28 -10.91 8.55
N LEU A 127 3.25 -11.77 8.21
CA LEU A 127 4.67 -11.46 8.28
C LEU A 127 5.07 -10.34 7.32
N LEU A 128 4.55 -10.34 6.09
CA LEU A 128 4.95 -9.36 5.08
C LEU A 128 4.19 -8.03 5.15
N LEU A 129 3.27 -7.87 6.12
CA LEU A 129 2.41 -6.70 6.24
C LEU A 129 3.21 -5.40 6.46
N PHE A 130 4.32 -5.47 7.21
CA PHE A 130 5.15 -4.31 7.57
C PHE A 130 6.32 -4.06 6.63
N VAL A 131 6.51 -4.88 5.60
CA VAL A 131 7.62 -4.75 4.64
C VAL A 131 7.65 -3.38 3.98
N ASN A 132 6.50 -2.89 3.52
CA ASN A 132 6.40 -1.58 2.88
C ASN A 132 6.69 -0.44 3.89
N TYR A 133 6.28 -0.60 5.15
CA TYR A 133 6.56 0.36 6.22
C TYR A 133 8.08 0.51 6.45
N PHE A 134 8.82 -0.60 6.56
CA PHE A 134 10.28 -0.57 6.75
C PHE A 134 11.02 0.04 5.56
N ALA A 135 10.56 -0.23 4.34
CA ALA A 135 11.16 0.32 3.13
C ALA A 135 10.96 1.84 3.02
N ILE A 136 9.83 2.37 3.49
CA ILE A 136 9.45 3.77 3.35
C ILE A 136 9.96 4.63 4.51
N LEU A 137 9.65 4.26 5.76
CA LEU A 137 9.95 5.10 6.92
C LEU A 137 11.37 4.89 7.46
N GLU A 138 11.86 3.66 7.46
CA GLU A 138 13.24 3.37 7.87
C GLU A 138 14.24 3.44 6.71
N ASN A 139 13.76 3.77 5.49
CA ASN A 139 14.53 3.85 4.25
C ASN A 139 15.45 2.65 4.00
N LYS A 140 15.00 1.46 4.39
CA LYS A 140 15.78 0.22 4.25
C LYS A 140 15.87 -0.22 2.79
N SER A 141 16.82 -1.10 2.49
CA SER A 141 16.89 -1.76 1.18
C SER A 141 15.77 -2.79 1.05
N VAL A 142 15.49 -3.27 -0.17
CA VAL A 142 14.45 -4.28 -0.43
C VAL A 142 14.70 -5.54 0.41
N LEU A 143 15.94 -6.03 0.44
CA LEU A 143 16.30 -7.24 1.19
C LEU A 143 16.25 -7.02 2.71
N ASP A 144 16.74 -5.88 3.18
CA ASP A 144 16.70 -5.56 4.62
C ASP A 144 15.27 -5.41 5.13
N SER A 145 14.38 -4.84 4.31
CA SER A 145 12.96 -4.69 4.67
C SER A 145 12.24 -6.03 4.79
N LEU A 146 12.59 -7.00 3.92
CA LEU A 146 12.06 -8.36 3.98
C LEU A 146 12.56 -9.11 5.22
N ASN A 147 13.86 -9.03 5.51
CA ASN A 147 14.45 -9.67 6.69
C ASN A 147 13.86 -9.10 7.98
N LEU A 148 13.76 -7.77 8.09
CA LEU A 148 13.18 -7.12 9.27
C LEU A 148 11.71 -7.51 9.50
N SER A 149 10.94 -7.67 8.44
CA SER A 149 9.54 -8.10 8.54
C SER A 149 9.39 -9.59 8.88
N TRP A 150 10.43 -10.38 8.66
CA TRP A 150 10.44 -11.79 9.06
C TRP A 150 10.90 -11.98 10.51
N GLU A 151 11.78 -11.10 11.00
CA GLU A 151 12.33 -11.15 12.36
C GLU A 151 11.44 -10.52 13.44
N LYS A 152 10.61 -9.53 13.08
CA LYS A 152 9.74 -8.78 14.02
C LYS A 152 8.27 -9.17 13.90
#